data_AF-A0A7S3I138-F1
#
_entry.id   AF-A0A7S3I138-F1
#
_cell.length_a   1.000
_cell.length_b   1.000
_cell.length_c   1.000
_cell.angle_alpha   90.00
_cell.angle_beta   90.00
_cell.angle_gamma   90.00
#
_symmetry.space_group_name_H-M   'P 1'
#
loop_
_entity.id
_entity.type
_entity.pdbx_description
1 polymer ?
#
loop_
_entity_poly.entity_id
_entity_poly.type
_entity_poly.pdbx_seq_one_letter_code
_entity_poly.pdbx_strand_id
1 'polypeptide(L)'
;MTTELYCKESVTGAAEIRSATLKDDCEFVVVADHQDGCPGVDIDKYMGWLEDNQWCIGIIYVVFGPIIALFGQQLFPIVCAALVAIFILGLVVSISLAFGWMVSTTGTIVVLVVGLLLGVIAGALIKRHIWLMVSLLGLIGGFFLGALVFSMIAAASGWSAVWGWWVINIAMAIIGAITAYKLGSPVVLLGTSFIGSYLFMRAWTLFFPGHYPSESEIMSNPEELELDSIFWVFVGVFAFCFLTSACVQSKRAVVHEDLDKYSSA
;
A
#
# COMPACT_ATOMS: atom_id res chain seq x y z
N MET A 1 -15.49 30.06 -8.59
CA MET A 1 -15.42 30.66 -7.25
C MET A 1 -14.14 30.16 -6.64
N THR A 2 -13.24 31.09 -6.31
CA THR A 2 -11.91 30.78 -5.81
C THR A 2 -11.79 31.36 -4.41
N THR A 3 -11.40 30.54 -3.45
CA THR A 3 -11.27 30.95 -2.05
C THR A 3 -9.79 31.05 -1.71
N GLU A 4 -9.32 32.23 -1.32
CA GLU A 4 -7.98 32.45 -0.79
C GLU A 4 -8.04 32.45 0.74
N LEU A 5 -7.46 31.43 1.37
CA LEU A 5 -7.43 31.27 2.82
C LEU A 5 -6.08 31.75 3.38
N TYR A 6 -6.10 32.74 4.27
CA TYR A 6 -4.90 33.28 4.93
C TYR A 6 -4.81 32.80 6.38
N CYS A 7 -3.59 32.53 6.83
CA CYS A 7 -3.30 32.11 8.20
C CYS A 7 -3.71 33.17 9.23
N LYS A 8 -4.58 32.78 10.16
CA LYS A 8 -4.83 33.54 11.39
C LYS A 8 -5.15 32.59 12.53
N GLU A 9 -4.12 32.25 13.32
CA GLU A 9 -4.21 31.28 14.44
C GLU A 9 -5.31 31.59 15.45
N SER A 10 -5.71 32.86 15.58
CA SER A 10 -6.76 33.28 16.51
C SER A 10 -8.18 32.91 16.07
N VAL A 11 -8.39 32.50 14.81
CA VAL A 11 -9.72 32.20 14.25
C VAL A 11 -9.87 30.69 14.09
N THR A 12 -10.51 30.06 15.08
CA THR A 12 -10.62 28.59 15.19
C THR A 12 -12.02 28.04 14.86
N GLY A 13 -12.96 28.92 14.50
CA GLY A 13 -14.38 28.61 14.29
C GLY A 13 -14.82 28.78 12.83
N ALA A 14 -15.77 29.67 12.57
CA ALA A 14 -16.08 30.02 11.19
C ALA A 14 -14.98 30.93 10.63
N ALA A 15 -14.57 30.71 9.36
CA ALA A 15 -13.60 31.55 8.68
C ALA A 15 -14.06 33.01 8.63
N GLU A 16 -13.15 33.95 8.92
CA GLU A 16 -13.43 35.38 8.94
C GLU A 16 -13.21 35.95 7.53
N ILE A 17 -14.29 36.33 6.85
CA ILE A 17 -14.21 36.84 5.47
C ILE A 17 -13.62 38.27 5.49
N ARG A 18 -12.44 38.46 4.90
CA ARG A 18 -11.83 39.78 4.71
C ARG A 18 -12.47 40.56 3.56
N SER A 19 -12.66 39.90 2.43
CA SER A 19 -13.19 40.54 1.23
C SER A 19 -13.76 39.52 0.26
N ALA A 20 -14.78 39.93 -0.49
CA ALA A 20 -15.28 39.19 -1.64
C ALA A 20 -15.26 40.13 -2.84
N THR A 21 -14.45 39.82 -3.84
CA THR A 21 -14.27 40.63 -5.05
C THR A 21 -14.61 39.82 -6.28
N LEU A 22 -15.31 40.45 -7.23
CA LEU A 22 -15.57 39.87 -8.54
C LEU A 22 -14.36 40.17 -9.43
N LYS A 23 -13.69 39.11 -9.88
CA LYS A 23 -12.59 39.16 -10.85
C LYS A 23 -13.12 38.74 -12.22
N ASP A 24 -12.82 39.52 -13.25
CA ASP A 24 -13.14 39.24 -14.65
C ASP A 24 -14.64 38.89 -14.92
N ASP A 25 -15.55 39.62 -14.27
CA ASP A 25 -17.03 39.55 -14.43
C ASP A 25 -17.71 38.18 -14.22
N CYS A 26 -16.97 37.10 -13.95
CA CYS A 26 -17.51 35.75 -13.80
C CYS A 26 -16.89 34.95 -12.66
N GLU A 27 -15.86 35.46 -11.96
CA GLU A 27 -15.19 34.73 -10.88
C GLU A 27 -15.23 35.49 -9.55
N PHE A 28 -15.92 34.94 -8.56
CA PHE A 28 -15.85 35.44 -7.19
C PHE A 28 -14.58 34.94 -6.51
N VAL A 29 -13.73 35.87 -6.08
CA VAL A 29 -12.58 35.62 -5.22
C VAL A 29 -12.94 36.02 -3.80
N VAL A 30 -13.03 35.04 -2.90
CA VAL A 30 -13.31 35.26 -1.47
C VAL A 30 -12.02 35.10 -0.69
N VAL A 31 -11.58 36.16 -0.03
CA VAL A 31 -10.43 36.15 0.87
C VAL A 31 -10.94 35.94 2.29
N ALA A 32 -10.51 34.87 2.95
CA ALA A 32 -10.91 34.53 4.31
C ALA A 32 -9.70 34.23 5.20
N ASP A 33 -9.78 34.61 6.46
CA ASP A 33 -8.79 34.28 7.49
C ASP A 33 -9.28 33.08 8.31
N HIS A 34 -8.46 32.05 8.48
CA HIS A 34 -8.76 30.90 9.35
C HIS A 34 -7.48 30.27 9.89
N GLN A 35 -7.57 29.56 11.01
CA GLN A 35 -6.46 28.78 11.55
C GLN A 35 -6.00 27.69 10.55
N ASP A 36 -6.92 27.13 9.75
CA ASP A 36 -6.58 26.14 8.71
C ASP A 36 -5.78 26.75 7.54
N GLY A 37 -5.76 28.09 7.42
CA GLY A 37 -4.88 28.79 6.48
C GLY A 37 -3.43 28.88 6.98
N CYS A 38 -3.17 28.47 8.23
CA CYS A 38 -1.82 28.46 8.78
C CYS A 38 -1.00 27.31 8.23
N PRO A 39 0.31 27.53 7.97
CA PRO A 39 1.20 26.49 7.45
C PRO A 39 1.39 25.40 8.50
N GLY A 40 0.48 24.44 8.52
CA GLY A 40 0.73 23.11 9.05
C GLY A 40 1.66 22.36 8.11
N VAL A 41 2.28 21.29 8.61
CA VAL A 41 2.78 20.23 7.74
C VAL A 41 1.60 19.71 6.93
N ASP A 42 1.51 20.20 5.70
CA ASP A 42 0.51 19.82 4.74
C ASP A 42 0.85 18.40 4.26
N ILE A 43 0.20 17.40 4.86
CA ILE A 43 0.36 16.00 4.46
C ILE A 43 -0.07 15.84 3.00
N ASP A 44 -1.01 16.67 2.53
CA ASP A 44 -1.45 16.67 1.14
C ASP A 44 -0.33 17.17 0.22
N LYS A 45 0.57 18.03 0.69
CA LYS A 45 1.81 18.39 -0.04
C LYS A 45 2.80 17.23 -0.13
N TYR A 46 2.93 16.41 0.91
CA TYR A 46 3.81 15.23 0.88
C TYR A 46 3.22 14.09 0.05
N MET A 47 1.91 13.87 0.16
CA MET A 47 1.16 12.96 -0.71
C MET A 47 1.21 13.45 -2.15
N GLY A 48 1.06 14.75 -2.40
CA GLY A 48 1.21 15.37 -3.71
C GLY A 48 2.61 15.20 -4.28
N TRP A 49 3.67 15.34 -3.48
CA TRP A 49 5.03 15.02 -3.96
C TRP A 49 5.15 13.53 -4.37
N LEU A 50 4.53 12.63 -3.61
CA LEU A 50 4.56 11.20 -3.93
C LEU A 50 3.75 10.88 -5.20
N GLU A 51 2.62 11.55 -5.40
CA GLU A 51 1.82 11.51 -6.62
C GLU A 51 2.60 12.04 -7.82
N ASP A 52 3.30 13.16 -7.66
CA ASP A 52 4.17 13.74 -8.70
C ASP A 52 5.40 12.86 -8.99
N ASN A 53 5.84 12.05 -8.03
CA ASN A 53 7.06 11.24 -8.11
C ASN A 53 6.79 9.74 -7.96
N GLN A 54 5.64 9.25 -8.42
CA GLN A 54 5.27 7.83 -8.40
C GLN A 54 6.31 6.93 -9.05
N TRP A 55 7.05 7.45 -10.05
CA TRP A 55 8.15 6.77 -10.71
C TRP A 55 9.26 6.31 -9.75
N CYS A 56 9.50 7.02 -8.64
CA CYS A 56 10.48 6.63 -7.63
C CYS A 56 10.08 5.29 -6.97
N ILE A 57 8.81 5.15 -6.59
CA ILE A 57 8.28 3.89 -6.07
C ILE A 57 8.30 2.83 -7.17
N GLY A 58 7.96 3.21 -8.41
CA GLY A 58 8.05 2.34 -9.58
C GLY A 58 9.44 1.71 -9.73
N ILE A 59 10.52 2.49 -9.63
CA ILE A 59 11.90 1.97 -9.70
C ILE A 59 12.17 0.96 -8.57
N ILE A 60 11.77 1.29 -7.34
CA ILE A 60 11.92 0.39 -6.20
C ILE A 60 11.21 -0.94 -6.49
N TYR A 61 9.99 -0.90 -7.00
CA TYR A 61 9.23 -2.11 -7.31
C TYR A 61 9.79 -2.90 -8.51
N VAL A 62 10.32 -2.24 -9.54
CA VAL A 62 11.01 -2.91 -10.66
C VAL A 62 12.25 -3.65 -10.18
N VAL A 63 12.97 -3.12 -9.19
CA VAL A 63 14.20 -3.74 -8.66
C VAL A 63 13.87 -4.84 -7.65
N PHE A 64 13.09 -4.52 -6.63
CA PHE A 64 12.82 -5.44 -5.52
C PHE A 64 11.77 -6.50 -5.87
N GLY A 65 10.83 -6.21 -6.75
CA GLY A 65 9.78 -7.15 -7.18
C GLY A 65 10.38 -8.46 -7.73
N PRO A 66 11.23 -8.42 -8.78
CA PRO A 66 11.88 -9.61 -9.32
C PRO A 66 12.81 -10.32 -8.32
N ILE A 67 13.50 -9.58 -7.45
CA ILE A 67 14.35 -10.17 -6.40
C ILE A 67 13.48 -11.01 -5.45
N ILE A 68 12.38 -10.46 -4.96
CA ILE A 68 11.43 -11.16 -4.09
C ILE A 68 10.76 -12.31 -4.85
N ALA A 69 10.40 -12.12 -6.12
CA ALA A 69 9.76 -13.14 -6.94
C ALA A 69 10.69 -14.33 -7.21
N LEU A 70 11.99 -14.14 -7.37
CA LEU A 70 12.93 -15.22 -7.73
C LEU A 70 13.71 -15.80 -6.54
N PHE A 71 13.86 -15.03 -5.45
CA PHE A 71 14.66 -15.40 -4.28
C PHE A 71 13.86 -15.32 -2.97
N GLY A 72 12.53 -15.21 -3.06
CA GLY A 72 11.65 -14.98 -1.92
C GLY A 72 11.78 -16.00 -0.79
N GLN A 73 11.94 -17.29 -1.10
CA GLN A 73 12.16 -18.33 -0.09
C GLN A 73 13.46 -18.14 0.71
N GLN A 74 14.54 -17.68 0.06
CA GLN A 74 15.82 -17.43 0.73
C GLN A 74 15.78 -16.15 1.56
N LEU A 75 15.09 -15.13 1.04
CA LEU A 75 14.95 -13.83 1.69
C LEU A 75 13.74 -13.76 2.63
N PHE A 76 13.01 -14.87 2.84
CA PHE A 76 11.73 -14.88 3.53
C PHE A 76 11.78 -14.17 4.90
N PRO A 77 12.77 -14.45 5.78
CA PRO A 77 12.81 -13.77 7.07
C PRO A 77 13.03 -12.26 6.95
N ILE A 78 13.76 -11.83 5.93
CA ILE A 78 14.06 -10.41 5.67
C ILE A 78 12.81 -9.74 5.09
N VAL A 79 12.15 -10.35 4.11
CA VAL A 79 10.95 -9.81 3.47
C VAL A 79 9.83 -9.65 4.49
N CYS A 80 9.55 -10.66 5.29
CA CYS A 80 8.52 -10.56 6.34
C CYS A 80 8.87 -9.52 7.42
N ALA A 81 10.13 -9.43 7.84
CA ALA A 81 10.55 -8.40 8.80
C ALA A 81 10.40 -6.98 8.21
N ALA A 82 10.71 -6.79 6.93
CA ALA A 82 10.52 -5.52 6.23
C ALA A 82 9.04 -5.16 6.12
N LEU A 83 8.18 -6.13 5.77
CA LEU A 83 6.72 -5.92 5.71
C LEU A 83 6.15 -5.50 7.07
N VAL A 84 6.56 -6.18 8.15
CA VAL A 84 6.19 -5.80 9.52
C VAL A 84 6.67 -4.39 9.85
N ALA A 85 7.92 -4.07 9.52
CA ALA A 85 8.48 -2.76 9.83
C ALA A 85 7.71 -1.63 9.10
N ILE A 86 7.39 -1.84 7.82
CA ILE A 86 6.56 -0.91 7.03
C ILE A 86 5.16 -0.78 7.63
N PHE A 87 4.54 -1.89 8.03
CA PHE A 87 3.21 -1.87 8.66
C PHE A 87 3.20 -1.09 9.97
N ILE A 88 4.17 -1.34 10.85
CA ILE A 88 4.30 -0.63 12.13
C ILE A 88 4.61 0.85 11.90
N LEU A 89 5.48 1.18 10.95
CA LEU A 89 5.73 2.57 10.56
C LEU A 89 4.44 3.26 10.10
N GLY A 90 3.68 2.61 9.21
CA GLY A 90 2.38 3.12 8.73
C GLY A 90 1.39 3.33 9.88
N LEU A 91 1.29 2.38 10.81
CA LEU A 91 0.42 2.49 11.98
C LEU A 91 0.84 3.66 12.89
N VAL A 92 2.13 3.81 13.15
CA VAL A 92 2.66 4.91 13.98
C VAL A 92 2.40 6.26 13.31
N VAL A 93 2.59 6.36 12.00
CA VAL A 93 2.24 7.55 11.21
C VAL A 93 0.75 7.84 11.32
N SER A 94 -0.13 6.88 11.03
CA SER A 94 -1.59 7.06 11.10
C SER A 94 -2.08 7.51 12.48
N ILE A 95 -1.55 6.91 13.55
CA ILE A 95 -1.87 7.33 14.92
C ILE A 95 -1.39 8.76 15.18
N SER A 96 -0.14 9.06 14.81
CA SER A 96 0.45 10.38 15.03
C SER A 96 -0.28 11.47 14.24
N LEU A 97 -0.79 11.14 13.05
CA LEU A 97 -1.68 12.00 12.27
C LEU A 97 -2.98 12.27 13.01
N ALA A 98 -3.64 11.22 13.53
CA ALA A 98 -4.90 11.36 14.27
C ALA A 98 -4.78 12.23 15.54
N PHE A 99 -3.61 12.23 16.19
CA PHE A 99 -3.31 13.05 17.37
C PHE A 99 -2.68 14.42 17.04
N GLY A 100 -2.47 14.75 15.76
CA GLY A 100 -1.87 16.03 15.35
C GLY A 100 -0.38 16.17 15.71
N TRP A 101 0.34 15.07 16.00
CA TRP A 101 1.75 15.11 16.38
C TRP A 101 2.69 15.42 15.20
N MET A 102 2.20 15.26 13.97
CA MET A 102 2.96 15.53 12.75
C MET A 102 2.75 16.94 12.19
N VAL A 103 2.06 17.85 12.91
CA VAL A 103 1.77 19.22 12.42
C VAL A 103 3.04 20.06 12.23
N SER A 104 4.12 19.77 12.96
CA SER A 104 5.41 20.45 12.81
C SER A 104 6.44 19.54 12.13
N THR A 105 7.37 20.11 11.36
CA THR A 105 8.45 19.34 10.70
C THR A 105 9.27 18.52 11.69
N THR A 106 9.54 19.08 12.87
CA THR A 106 10.23 18.36 13.96
C THR A 106 9.39 17.17 14.44
N GLY A 107 8.08 17.36 14.61
CA GLY A 107 7.14 16.29 14.97
C GLY A 107 7.12 15.18 13.93
N THR A 108 7.05 15.52 12.63
CA THR A 108 7.14 14.56 11.53
C THR A 108 8.43 13.74 11.60
N ILE A 109 9.60 14.38 11.76
CA ILE A 109 10.89 13.70 11.84
C ILE A 109 10.93 12.74 13.05
N VAL A 110 10.48 13.21 14.22
CA VAL A 110 10.46 12.39 15.44
C VAL A 110 9.55 11.17 15.26
N VAL A 111 8.35 11.36 14.71
CA VAL A 111 7.40 10.26 14.44
C VAL A 111 8.00 9.24 13.47
N LEU A 112 8.65 9.69 12.39
CA LEU A 112 9.29 8.79 11.43
C LEU A 112 10.44 8.00 12.06
N VAL A 113 11.29 8.64 12.87
CA VAL A 113 12.40 7.96 13.56
C VAL A 113 11.87 6.95 14.58
N VAL A 114 10.89 7.33 15.39
CA VAL A 114 10.27 6.42 16.37
C VAL A 114 9.57 5.26 15.68
N GLY A 115 8.81 5.52 14.63
CA GLY A 115 8.13 4.49 13.83
C GLY A 115 9.12 3.52 13.19
N LEU A 116 10.24 4.02 12.66
CA LEU A 116 11.29 3.18 12.09
C LEU A 116 11.95 2.29 13.16
N LEU A 117 12.28 2.86 14.32
CA LEU A 117 12.87 2.10 15.44
C LEU A 117 11.91 1.01 15.94
N LEU A 118 10.64 1.34 16.16
CA LEU A 118 9.61 0.38 16.56
C LEU A 118 9.40 -0.70 15.49
N GLY A 119 9.40 -0.32 14.22
CA GLY A 119 9.29 -1.25 13.10
C GLY A 119 10.45 -2.24 13.03
N VAL A 120 11.69 -1.77 13.20
CA VAL A 120 12.89 -2.63 13.23
C VAL A 120 12.85 -3.58 14.44
N ILE A 121 12.48 -3.09 15.62
CA ILE A 121 12.33 -3.91 16.83
C ILE A 121 11.26 -4.99 16.61
N ALA A 122 10.08 -4.61 16.12
CA ALA A 122 8.98 -5.54 15.84
C ALA A 122 9.37 -6.59 14.79
N GLY A 123 10.04 -6.16 13.71
CA GLY A 123 10.56 -7.07 12.68
C GLY A 123 11.60 -8.06 13.24
N ALA A 124 12.50 -7.60 14.11
CA ALA A 124 13.47 -8.45 14.79
C ALA A 124 12.82 -9.44 15.78
N LEU A 125 11.76 -9.03 16.47
CA LEU A 125 10.98 -9.90 17.36
C LEU A 125 10.22 -10.98 16.58
N ILE A 126 9.56 -10.60 15.48
CA ILE A 126 8.80 -11.53 14.64
C ILE A 126 9.70 -12.58 13.99
N LYS A 127 10.96 -12.26 13.67
CA LYS A 127 11.96 -13.23 13.20
C LYS A 127 12.16 -14.42 14.14
N ARG A 128 11.85 -14.28 15.44
CA ARG A 128 11.94 -15.40 16.40
C ARG A 128 10.76 -16.38 16.32
N HIS A 129 9.67 -16.01 15.66
CA HIS A 129 8.43 -16.78 15.58
C HIS A 129 8.02 -17.04 14.13
N ILE A 130 8.64 -18.04 13.50
CA ILE A 130 8.45 -18.33 12.07
C ILE A 130 6.98 -18.57 11.69
N TRP A 131 6.19 -19.22 12.56
CA TRP A 131 4.77 -19.48 12.30
C TRP A 131 3.94 -18.21 12.16
N LEU A 132 4.28 -17.17 12.93
CA LEU A 132 3.65 -15.86 12.79
C LEU A 132 4.03 -15.22 11.45
N MET A 133 5.28 -15.39 11.00
CA MET A 133 5.75 -14.87 9.71
C MET A 133 5.04 -15.53 8.53
N VAL A 134 4.93 -16.86 8.57
CA VAL A 134 4.26 -17.64 7.52
C VAL A 134 2.78 -17.28 7.48
N SER A 135 2.11 -17.22 8.64
CA SER A 135 0.71 -16.80 8.75
C SER A 135 0.50 -15.37 8.25
N LEU A 136 1.37 -14.43 8.62
CA LEU A 136 1.30 -13.03 8.19
C LEU A 136 1.50 -12.89 6.68
N LEU A 137 2.46 -13.63 6.11
CA LEU A 137 2.66 -13.66 4.66
C LEU A 137 1.40 -14.17 3.94
N GLY A 138 0.78 -15.23 4.48
CA GLY A 138 -0.49 -15.76 4.01
C GLY A 138 -1.64 -14.74 4.11
N LEU A 139 -1.71 -14.00 5.22
CA LEU A 139 -2.70 -12.96 5.45
C LEU A 139 -2.56 -11.84 4.41
N ILE A 140 -1.35 -11.33 4.20
CA ILE A 140 -1.05 -10.26 3.25
C ILE A 140 -1.31 -10.74 1.81
N GLY A 141 -0.79 -11.91 1.44
CA GLY A 141 -1.03 -12.51 0.13
C GLY A 141 -2.51 -12.75 -0.14
N GLY A 142 -3.25 -13.22 0.86
CA GLY A 142 -4.70 -13.41 0.80
C GLY A 142 -5.46 -12.09 0.63
N PHE A 143 -5.06 -11.03 1.33
CA PHE A 143 -5.64 -9.70 1.18
C PHE A 143 -5.48 -9.17 -0.26
N PHE A 144 -4.27 -9.22 -0.82
CA PHE A 144 -4.02 -8.77 -2.20
C PHE A 144 -4.69 -9.67 -3.24
N LEU A 145 -4.76 -10.98 -3.01
CA LEU A 145 -5.51 -11.90 -3.86
C LEU A 145 -7.01 -11.55 -3.84
N GLY A 146 -7.56 -11.20 -2.66
CA GLY A 146 -8.91 -10.68 -2.53
C GLY A 146 -9.12 -9.42 -3.36
N ALA A 147 -8.18 -8.48 -3.32
CA ALA A 147 -8.28 -7.21 -4.06
C ALA A 147 -8.27 -7.47 -5.57
N LEU A 148 -7.43 -8.40 -6.04
CA LEU A 148 -7.39 -8.85 -7.43
C LEU A 148 -8.67 -9.60 -7.84
N VAL A 149 -9.24 -10.43 -6.96
CA VAL A 149 -10.53 -11.09 -7.22
C VAL A 149 -11.66 -10.08 -7.31
N PHE A 150 -11.71 -9.10 -6.40
CA PHE A 150 -12.70 -8.04 -6.46
C PHE A 150 -12.55 -7.20 -7.73
N SER A 151 -11.33 -6.83 -8.11
CA SER A 151 -11.11 -6.06 -9.35
C SER A 151 -11.56 -6.84 -10.58
N MET A 152 -11.35 -8.16 -10.64
CA MET A 152 -11.88 -9.01 -11.71
C MET A 152 -13.42 -9.09 -11.70
N ILE A 153 -14.05 -9.15 -10.52
CA ILE A 153 -15.53 -9.15 -10.41
C ILE A 153 -16.08 -7.80 -10.86
N ALA A 154 -15.51 -6.69 -10.37
CA ALA A 154 -15.86 -5.35 -10.78
C ALA A 154 -15.69 -5.18 -12.30
N ALA A 155 -14.60 -5.72 -12.87
CA ALA A 155 -14.36 -5.74 -14.30
C ALA A 155 -15.42 -6.49 -15.11
N ALA A 156 -15.78 -7.69 -14.66
CA ALA A 156 -16.68 -8.55 -15.42
C ALA A 156 -18.15 -8.16 -15.27
N SER A 157 -18.53 -7.58 -14.13
CA SER A 157 -19.93 -7.35 -13.77
C SER A 157 -20.32 -5.88 -13.60
N GLY A 158 -19.36 -4.96 -13.54
CA GLY A 158 -19.58 -3.56 -13.17
C GLY A 158 -19.92 -3.37 -11.68
N TRP A 159 -19.79 -4.40 -10.85
CA TRP A 159 -20.11 -4.31 -9.43
C TRP A 159 -18.97 -3.68 -8.63
N SER A 160 -19.20 -2.47 -8.12
CA SER A 160 -18.19 -1.66 -7.43
C SER A 160 -18.64 -1.21 -6.04
N ALA A 161 -19.00 -2.19 -5.20
CA ALA A 161 -19.42 -1.93 -3.82
C ALA A 161 -18.23 -1.94 -2.83
N VAL A 162 -18.00 -0.82 -2.14
CA VAL A 162 -16.92 -0.68 -1.14
C VAL A 162 -17.00 -1.73 -0.02
N TRP A 163 -18.21 -2.05 0.46
CA TRP A 163 -18.38 -3.10 1.47
C TRP A 163 -18.01 -4.49 0.93
N GLY A 164 -18.28 -4.75 -0.36
CA GLY A 164 -17.95 -5.99 -1.04
C GLY A 164 -16.45 -6.21 -1.12
N TRP A 165 -15.70 -5.14 -1.40
CA TRP A 165 -14.24 -5.13 -1.38
C TRP A 165 -13.69 -5.55 -0.01
N TRP A 166 -14.17 -4.95 1.08
CA TRP A 166 -13.74 -5.30 2.44
C TRP A 166 -14.06 -6.74 2.81
N VAL A 167 -15.28 -7.21 2.52
CA VAL A 167 -15.70 -8.58 2.84
C VAL A 167 -14.84 -9.60 2.11
N ILE A 168 -14.62 -9.43 0.81
CA ILE A 168 -13.80 -10.34 -0.01
C ILE A 168 -12.35 -10.33 0.47
N ASN A 169 -11.78 -9.16 0.74
CA ASN A 169 -10.39 -9.04 1.19
C ASN A 169 -10.17 -9.66 2.57
N ILE A 170 -11.05 -9.40 3.53
CA ILE A 170 -10.96 -9.97 4.88
C ILE A 170 -11.13 -11.49 4.81
N ALA A 171 -12.09 -11.99 4.04
CA ALA A 171 -12.30 -13.43 3.87
C ALA A 171 -11.07 -14.10 3.26
N MET A 172 -10.53 -13.56 2.17
CA MET A 172 -9.33 -14.10 1.52
C MET A 172 -8.08 -13.98 2.39
N ALA A 173 -7.94 -12.90 3.18
CA ALA A 173 -6.86 -12.75 4.15
C ALA A 173 -6.90 -13.82 5.25
N ILE A 174 -8.08 -14.11 5.81
CA ILE A 174 -8.27 -15.17 6.82
C ILE A 174 -7.95 -16.54 6.21
N ILE A 175 -8.48 -16.83 5.01
CA ILE A 175 -8.21 -18.09 4.30
C ILE A 175 -6.71 -18.22 4.03
N GLY A 176 -6.07 -17.16 3.56
CA GLY A 176 -4.62 -17.10 3.32
C GLY A 176 -3.80 -17.38 4.57
N ALA A 177 -4.15 -16.76 5.71
CA ALA A 177 -3.50 -16.98 7.00
C ALA A 177 -3.62 -18.43 7.48
N ILE A 178 -4.84 -18.99 7.46
CA ILE A 178 -5.11 -20.39 7.87
C ILE A 178 -4.37 -21.37 6.95
N THR A 179 -4.38 -21.11 5.65
CA THR A 179 -3.74 -21.96 4.65
C THR A 179 -2.22 -21.93 4.82
N ALA A 180 -1.64 -20.75 5.04
CA ALA A 180 -0.21 -20.61 5.33
C ALA A 180 0.19 -21.34 6.61
N TYR A 181 -0.62 -21.24 7.67
CA TYR A 181 -0.39 -21.95 8.92
C TYR A 181 -0.44 -23.47 8.76
N LYS A 182 -1.28 -24.01 7.85
CA LYS A 182 -1.39 -25.48 7.66
C LYS A 182 -0.39 -26.05 6.67
N LEU A 183 -0.08 -25.32 5.60
CA LEU A 183 0.71 -25.82 4.48
C LEU A 183 2.18 -25.40 4.54
N GLY A 184 2.55 -24.37 5.32
CA GLY A 184 3.95 -24.02 5.57
C GLY A 184 4.72 -23.58 4.30
N SER A 185 5.79 -24.31 3.98
CA SER A 185 6.78 -23.95 2.94
C SER A 185 6.21 -23.73 1.53
N PRO A 186 5.31 -24.60 0.99
CA PRO A 186 4.59 -24.34 -0.26
C PRO A 186 3.90 -22.97 -0.32
N VAL A 187 3.32 -22.50 0.79
CA VAL A 187 2.63 -21.19 0.82
C VAL A 187 3.63 -20.05 0.84
N VAL A 188 4.79 -20.23 1.45
CA VAL A 188 5.88 -19.24 1.37
C VAL A 188 6.38 -19.09 -0.07
N LEU A 189 6.54 -20.21 -0.79
CA LEU A 189 6.92 -20.20 -2.20
C LEU A 189 5.91 -19.41 -3.04
N LEU A 190 4.64 -19.78 -2.94
CA LEU A 190 3.57 -19.15 -3.71
C LEU A 190 3.35 -17.70 -3.28
N GLY A 191 3.37 -17.42 -1.99
CA GLY A 191 3.17 -16.08 -1.45
C GLY A 191 4.27 -15.10 -1.86
N THR A 192 5.54 -15.51 -1.78
CA THR A 192 6.65 -14.62 -2.20
C THR A 192 6.71 -14.44 -3.71
N SER A 193 6.41 -15.50 -4.48
CA SER A 193 6.24 -15.41 -5.94
C SER A 193 5.11 -14.45 -6.33
N PHE A 194 3.97 -14.53 -5.62
CA PHE A 194 2.81 -13.69 -5.83
C PHE A 194 3.13 -12.22 -5.52
N ILE A 195 3.67 -11.93 -4.32
CA ILE A 195 4.01 -10.57 -3.90
C ILE A 195 5.04 -9.95 -4.83
N GLY A 196 6.13 -10.66 -5.15
CA GLY A 196 7.17 -10.13 -6.03
C GLY A 196 6.66 -9.84 -7.44
N SER A 197 5.83 -10.72 -8.00
CA SER A 197 5.23 -10.54 -9.32
C SER A 197 4.19 -9.42 -9.34
N TYR A 198 3.40 -9.28 -8.26
CA TYR A 198 2.48 -8.19 -8.08
C TYR A 198 3.20 -6.85 -7.97
N LEU A 199 4.26 -6.75 -7.16
CA LEU A 199 5.08 -5.53 -7.07
C LEU A 199 5.68 -5.17 -8.43
N PHE A 200 6.21 -6.15 -9.16
CA PHE A 200 6.74 -5.91 -10.51
C PHE A 200 5.66 -5.39 -11.47
N MET A 201 4.47 -6.01 -11.49
CA MET A 201 3.33 -5.53 -12.29
C MET A 201 2.92 -4.11 -11.85
N ARG A 202 2.77 -3.87 -10.54
CA ARG A 202 2.41 -2.58 -9.95
C ARG A 202 3.41 -1.48 -10.30
N ALA A 203 4.69 -1.83 -10.44
CA ALA A 203 5.71 -0.90 -10.88
C ALA A 203 5.37 -0.31 -12.26
N TRP A 204 4.89 -1.15 -13.18
CA TRP A 204 4.50 -0.72 -14.51
C TRP A 204 3.24 0.12 -14.51
N THR A 205 2.29 -0.12 -13.62
CA THR A 205 1.10 0.73 -13.50
C THR A 205 1.44 2.12 -12.97
N LEU A 206 2.54 2.27 -12.23
CA LEU A 206 3.05 3.58 -11.79
C LEU A 206 3.79 4.33 -12.92
N PHE A 207 4.37 3.63 -13.89
CA PHE A 207 4.95 4.25 -15.09
C PHE A 207 3.91 4.54 -16.18
N PHE A 208 2.82 3.78 -16.19
CA PHE A 208 1.70 3.91 -17.13
C PHE A 208 0.37 4.03 -16.35
N PRO A 209 0.13 5.20 -15.72
CA PRO A 209 -1.06 5.42 -14.89
C PRO A 209 -2.36 5.40 -15.68
N GLY A 210 -3.48 5.17 -14.99
CA GLY A 210 -4.84 5.25 -15.56
C GLY A 210 -5.40 3.95 -16.16
N HIS A 211 -4.61 2.87 -16.23
CA HIS A 211 -5.04 1.61 -16.85
C HIS A 211 -5.23 0.45 -15.88
N TYR A 212 -4.76 0.59 -14.64
CA TYR A 212 -4.94 -0.40 -13.59
C TYR A 212 -5.35 0.35 -12.32
N PRO A 213 -6.57 0.13 -11.81
CA PRO A 213 -7.06 0.93 -10.71
C PRO A 213 -6.28 0.63 -9.43
N SER A 214 -5.90 1.68 -8.72
CA SER A 214 -5.34 1.55 -7.39
C SER A 214 -6.43 1.13 -6.38
N GLU A 215 -6.03 0.46 -5.30
CA GLU A 215 -6.94 0.06 -4.24
C GLU A 215 -7.66 1.27 -3.63
N SER A 216 -6.97 2.42 -3.59
CA SER A 216 -7.55 3.71 -3.24
C SER A 216 -8.59 4.19 -4.25
N GLU A 217 -8.32 4.10 -5.55
CA GLU A 217 -9.28 4.48 -6.60
C GLU A 217 -10.54 3.61 -6.59
N ILE A 218 -10.38 2.30 -6.38
CA ILE A 218 -11.50 1.37 -6.23
C ILE A 218 -12.40 1.79 -5.06
N MET A 219 -11.81 2.34 -3.99
CA MET A 219 -12.55 2.78 -2.81
C MET A 219 -13.18 4.17 -2.97
N SER A 220 -12.51 5.10 -3.67
CA SER A 220 -12.95 6.49 -3.77
C SER A 220 -13.96 6.69 -4.88
N ASN A 221 -13.70 6.17 -6.08
CA ASN A 221 -14.50 6.44 -7.29
C ASN A 221 -14.87 5.13 -8.01
N PRO A 222 -15.69 4.27 -7.39
CA PRO A 222 -16.08 2.97 -7.95
C PRO A 222 -16.81 3.05 -9.29
N GLU A 223 -17.40 4.20 -9.64
CA GLU A 223 -18.20 4.40 -10.87
C GLU A 223 -17.34 4.83 -12.08
N GLU A 224 -16.11 5.30 -11.86
CA GLU A 224 -15.20 5.80 -12.90
C GLU A 224 -14.16 4.76 -13.35
N LEU A 225 -14.34 3.49 -12.95
CA LEU A 225 -13.42 2.41 -13.26
C LEU A 225 -13.52 2.00 -14.74
N GLU A 226 -12.85 2.73 -15.63
CA GLU A 226 -12.68 2.35 -17.03
C GLU A 226 -11.58 1.28 -17.17
N LEU A 227 -12.01 0.03 -17.37
CA LEU A 227 -11.10 -1.10 -17.53
C LEU A 227 -10.81 -1.35 -19.00
N ASP A 228 -9.76 -0.69 -19.48
CA ASP A 228 -9.30 -0.80 -20.87
C ASP A 228 -8.52 -2.10 -21.13
N SER A 229 -8.27 -2.43 -22.41
CA SER A 229 -7.52 -3.61 -22.85
C SER A 229 -6.13 -3.73 -22.21
N ILE A 230 -5.53 -2.60 -21.82
CA ILE A 230 -4.23 -2.54 -21.14
C ILE A 230 -4.29 -3.19 -19.74
N PHE A 231 -5.44 -3.14 -19.05
CA PHE A 231 -5.64 -3.85 -17.78
C PHE A 231 -5.32 -5.35 -17.91
N TRP A 232 -5.82 -5.99 -18.96
CA TRP A 232 -5.60 -7.41 -19.21
C TRP A 232 -4.14 -7.73 -19.55
N VAL A 233 -3.42 -6.79 -20.15
CA VAL A 233 -1.98 -6.92 -20.37
C VAL A 233 -1.25 -6.99 -19.02
N PHE A 234 -1.58 -6.11 -18.06
CA PHE A 234 -0.98 -6.17 -16.72
C PHE A 234 -1.31 -7.47 -15.98
N VAL A 235 -2.55 -7.93 -16.06
CA VAL A 235 -2.95 -9.24 -15.49
C VAL A 235 -2.15 -10.38 -16.15
N GLY A 236 -1.96 -10.33 -17.47
CA GLY A 236 -1.15 -11.31 -18.21
C GLY A 236 0.32 -11.29 -17.80
N VAL A 237 0.93 -10.11 -17.66
CA VAL A 237 2.30 -9.94 -17.16
C VAL A 237 2.43 -10.49 -15.74
N PHE A 238 1.50 -10.14 -14.86
CA PHE A 238 1.45 -10.65 -13.50
C PHE A 238 1.38 -12.19 -13.47
N ALA A 239 0.45 -12.79 -14.22
CA ALA A 239 0.28 -14.24 -14.27
C ALA A 239 1.53 -14.94 -14.82
N PHE A 240 2.12 -14.40 -15.89
CA PHE A 240 3.34 -14.94 -16.48
C PHE A 240 4.53 -14.87 -15.51
N CYS A 241 4.74 -13.71 -14.87
CA CYS A 241 5.79 -13.52 -13.87
C CYS A 241 5.60 -14.47 -12.69
N PHE A 242 4.38 -14.58 -12.17
CA PHE A 242 4.04 -15.45 -11.05
C PHE A 242 4.32 -16.92 -11.34
N LEU A 243 3.85 -17.43 -12.48
CA LEU A 243 4.06 -18.82 -12.87
C LEU A 243 5.54 -19.12 -13.11
N THR A 244 6.24 -18.22 -13.78
CA THR A 244 7.68 -18.37 -14.05
C THR A 244 8.46 -18.37 -12.75
N SER A 245 8.17 -17.42 -11.86
CA SER A 245 8.88 -17.27 -10.59
C SER A 245 8.60 -18.45 -9.65
N ALA A 246 7.34 -18.92 -9.57
CA ALA A 246 6.98 -20.12 -8.81
C ALA A 246 7.69 -21.38 -9.35
N CYS A 247 7.79 -21.53 -10.67
CA CYS A 247 8.55 -22.62 -11.30
C CYS A 247 10.06 -22.55 -11.01
N VAL A 248 10.63 -21.35 -11.03
CA VAL A 248 12.07 -21.15 -10.75
C VAL A 248 12.38 -21.39 -9.27
N GLN A 249 11.55 -20.86 -8.36
CA GLN A 249 11.72 -21.08 -6.93
C GLN A 249 11.59 -22.57 -6.58
N SER A 250 10.58 -23.27 -7.13
CA SER A 250 10.37 -24.70 -6.83
C SER A 250 11.54 -25.59 -7.28
N LYS A 251 12.21 -25.23 -8.39
CA LYS A 251 13.40 -25.95 -8.88
C LYS A 251 14.68 -25.63 -8.12
N ARG A 252 14.78 -24.46 -7.48
CA ARG A 252 16.03 -24.03 -6.86
C ARG A 252 16.38 -24.74 -5.56
N ALA A 253 15.43 -25.38 -4.88
CA ALA A 253 15.60 -26.23 -3.69
C ALA A 253 16.42 -25.64 -2.51
N VAL A 254 16.90 -24.39 -2.59
CA VAL A 254 17.56 -23.68 -1.50
C VAL A 254 16.48 -23.05 -0.65
N VAL A 255 16.03 -23.80 0.34
CA VAL A 255 15.11 -23.34 1.38
C VAL A 255 15.94 -22.74 2.52
N HIS A 256 15.41 -21.70 3.17
CA HIS A 256 16.06 -21.13 4.34
C HIS A 256 16.11 -22.19 5.47
N GLU A 257 17.23 -22.36 6.16
CA GLU A 257 17.41 -23.40 7.19
C GLU A 257 16.30 -23.39 8.25
N ASP A 258 15.83 -22.19 8.61
CA ASP A 258 14.74 -22.03 9.55
C ASP A 258 13.43 -22.63 9.03
N LEU A 259 13.13 -22.61 7.72
CA LEU A 259 11.94 -23.24 7.14
C LEU A 259 12.09 -24.77 7.08
N ASP A 260 13.29 -25.26 6.79
CA ASP A 260 13.55 -26.71 6.66
C ASP A 260 13.29 -27.46 7.96
N LYS A 261 13.73 -26.91 9.09
CA LYS A 261 13.50 -27.47 10.44
C LYS A 261 12.03 -27.74 10.76
N TYR A 262 11.10 -27.02 10.13
CA TYR A 262 9.67 -27.16 10.39
C TYR A 262 8.91 -27.88 9.27
N SER A 263 9.53 -28.12 8.12
CA SER A 263 8.91 -28.93 7.05
C SER A 263 8.93 -30.44 7.34
N SER A 264 9.81 -30.87 8.26
CA SER A 264 10.03 -32.26 8.65
C SER A 264 9.23 -32.71 9.88
N ALA A 265 8.33 -31.87 10.39
CA ALA A 265 7.45 -32.15 11.54
C ALA A 265 6.01 -32.34 11.07
#